data_AF-A0ABD5SU79-F1
#
_entry.id   AF-A0ABD5SU79-F1
#
_cell.length_a   1.000
_cell.length_b   1.000
_cell.length_c   1.000
_cell.angle_alpha   90.00
_cell.angle_beta   90.00
_cell.angle_gamma   90.00
#
_symmetry.space_group_name_H-M   'P 1'
#
loop_
_entity.id
_entity.type
_entity.pdbx_description
1 polymer ?
#
loop_
_entity_poly.entity_id
_entity_poly.type
_entity_poly.pdbx_seq_one_letter_code
_entity_poly.pdbx_strand_id
1 'polypeptide(L)' 'MNVAVVTIGDELLAGRTADTNATWLCEQLDDRGVDVERVTTVPDRV' A
#
# COMPACT_ATOMS: atom_id res chain seq x y z
N MET A 1 -4.57 17.10 -2.31
CA MET A 1 -5.19 15.91 -2.93
C MET A 1 -4.95 14.79 -1.94
N ASN A 2 -5.99 14.08 -1.51
CA ASN A 2 -5.83 13.09 -0.45
C ASN A 2 -5.68 11.72 -1.12
N VAL A 3 -4.47 11.16 -1.05
CA VAL A 3 -4.15 9.86 -1.67
C VAL A 3 -4.06 8.80 -0.60
N ALA A 4 -4.65 7.64 -0.88
CA ALA A 4 -4.49 6.43 -0.09
C ALA A 4 -4.07 5.28 -0.99
N VAL A 5 -3.22 4.40 -0.46
CA VAL A 5 -2.82 3.14 -1.10
C VAL A 5 -3.52 1.99 -0.41
N VAL A 6 -4.13 1.11 -1.19
CA VAL A 6 -4.74 -0.13 -0.70
C VAL A 6 -4.01 -1.31 -1.32
N THR A 7 -3.54 -2.22 -0.48
CA THR A 7 -2.99 -3.51 -0.91
C THR A 7 -3.91 -4.63 -0.51
N ILE A 8 -3.98 -5.67 -1.32
CA ILE A 8 -4.85 -6.83 -1.11
C ILE A 8 -3.93 -8.04 -1.02
N GLY A 9 -4.08 -8.85 0.03
CA GLY A 9 -3.24 -10.02 0.24
C GLY A 9 -3.37 -10.61 1.64
N ASP A 10 -3.91 -11.83 1.75
CA ASP A 10 -3.95 -12.55 3.03
C ASP A 10 -2.55 -12.87 3.56
N GLU A 11 -1.56 -13.09 2.69
CA GLU A 11 -0.15 -13.23 3.05
C GLU A 11 0.48 -11.95 3.60
N LEU A 12 0.03 -10.78 3.14
CA LEU A 12 0.47 -9.49 3.65
C LEU A 12 -0.08 -9.28 5.07
N LEU A 13 -1.37 -9.55 5.27
CA LEU A 13 -2.01 -9.50 6.58
C LEU A 13 -1.41 -10.50 7.57
N ALA A 14 -1.07 -11.70 7.11
CA ALA A 14 -0.43 -12.73 7.92
C ALA A 14 1.06 -12.48 8.16
N GLY A 15 1.67 -11.46 7.53
CA GLY A 15 3.10 -11.17 7.63
C GLY A 15 4.01 -12.22 7.01
N ARG A 16 3.49 -13.08 6.12
CA ARG A 16 4.28 -14.08 5.39
C ARG A 16 5.09 -13.44 4.27
N THR A 17 4.61 -12.31 3.77
CA THR A 17 5.24 -11.53 2.70
C THR A 17 5.24 -10.06 3.11
N ALA A 18 6.37 -9.38 2.94
CA ALA A 18 6.45 -7.94 3.15
C ALA A 18 5.72 -7.20 2.02
N ASP A 19 4.98 -6.15 2.35
CA ASP A 19 4.28 -5.33 1.36
C ASP A 19 5.25 -4.37 0.65
N THR A 20 6.07 -4.92 -0.25
CA THR A 20 7.00 -4.12 -1.06
C THR A 20 6.28 -3.30 -2.14
N ASN A 21 5.03 -3.67 -2.46
CA ASN A 21 4.24 -2.96 -3.47
C ASN A 21 3.80 -1.61 -2.95
N ALA A 22 3.28 -1.55 -1.72
CA ALA A 22 2.96 -0.27 -1.08
C ALA A 22 4.20 0.61 -0.93
N THR A 23 5.33 0.05 -0.48
CA THR A 23 6.59 0.80 -0.36
C THR A 23 7.00 1.40 -1.69
N TRP A 24 7.10 0.58 -2.75
CA TRP A 24 7.49 1.06 -4.08
C TRP A 24 6.52 2.12 -4.60
N LEU A 25 5.21 1.92 -4.48
CA LEU A 25 4.24 2.88 -4.98
C LEU A 25 4.28 4.21 -4.21
N CYS A 26 4.47 4.17 -2.89
CA CYS A 26 4.62 5.37 -2.07
C CYS A 26 5.86 6.17 -2.48
N GLU A 27 7.01 5.52 -2.72
CA GLU A 27 8.22 6.18 -3.22
C GLU A 27 7.96 6.86 -4.58
N GLN A 28 7.29 6.16 -5.50
CA GLN A 28 6.96 6.72 -6.81
C GLN A 28 6.00 7.93 -6.72
N LEU A 29 5.12 7.96 -5.73
CA LEU A 29 4.19 9.07 -5.49
C LEU A 29 4.90 10.25 -4.82
N ASP A 30 5.77 9.99 -3.85
CA ASP A 30 6.60 10.99 -3.18
C ASP A 30 7.52 11.71 -4.18
N ASP A 31 8.17 10.96 -5.08
CA ASP A 31 8.99 11.49 -6.19
C ASP A 31 8.21 12.46 -7.11
N ARG A 32 6.88 12.38 -7.11
CA ARG A 32 5.98 13.23 -7.90
C ARG A 32 5.34 14.35 -7.07
N GLY A 33 5.74 14.52 -5.82
CA GLY A 33 5.20 15.50 -4.88
C GLY A 33 3.79 15.18 -4.42
N VAL A 34 3.44 13.89 -4.34
CA VAL A 34 2.13 13.42 -3.87
C VAL A 34 2.25 12.81 -2.47
N ASP A 35 1.65 13.48 -1.49
CA ASP A 35 1.57 12.97 -0.12
C ASP A 35 0.52 11.85 -0.01
N VAL A 36 0.97 10.65 0.40
CA VAL A 36 0.08 9.53 0.73
C VAL A 36 -0.34 9.62 2.20
N GLU A 37 -1.61 9.89 2.45
CA GLU A 37 -2.15 10.06 3.81
C GLU A 37 -2.38 8.72 4.53
N ARG A 38 -2.55 7.63 3.79
CA ARG A 38 -2.84 6.31 4.35
C ARG A 38 -2.41 5.17 3.43
N VAL A 39 -1.87 4.12 4.04
CA VAL A 39 -1.72 2.80 3.44
C VAL A 39 -2.58 1.82 4.23
N THR A 40 -3.32 0.94 3.57
CA THR A 40 -4.15 -0.06 4.23
C THR A 40 -4.15 -1.38 3.46
N THR A 41 -3.87 -2.47 4.17
CA THR A 41 -3.96 -3.83 3.61
C THR A 41 -5.32 -4.43 3.93
N VAL A 42 -5.94 -5.09 2.94
CA VAL A 42 -7.21 -5.78 3.06
C VAL A 42 -7.08 -7.25 2.62
N PRO A 43 -7.96 -8.16 3.11
CA PRO A 43 -7.92 -9.57 2.75
C PRO A 43 -8.42 -9.83 1.32
N ASP A 44 -8.05 -10.97 0.74
CA ASP A 44 -8.46 -11.40 -0.62
C ASP A 44 -9.92 -11.90 -0.67
N ARG A 45 -10.87 -11.01 -0.42
CA ARG A 45 -12.30 -11.32 -0.46
C ARG A 45 -13.15 -10.11 -0.86
N VAL A 46 -14.30 -10.42 -1.46
CA VAL A 46 -15.32 -9.46 -1.90
C VAL A 46 -16.34 -9.21 -0.80
#